data_AF-A0A0Q3FWW7-F1
#
_entry.id   AF-A0A0Q3FWW7-F1
#
_cell.length_a   1.000
_cell.length_b   1.000
_cell.length_c   1.000
_cell.angle_alpha   90.00
_cell.angle_beta   90.00
_cell.angle_gamma   90.00
#
_symmetry.space_group_name_H-M   'P 1'
#
loop_
_entity.id
_entity.type
_entity.pdbx_description
1 polymer ?
#
loop_
_entity_poly.entity_id
_entity_poly.type
_entity_poly.pdbx_seq_one_letter_code
_entity_poly.pdbx_strand_id
1 'polypeptide(L)'
;MQGRKRKASMSPSKQQTIGAEIQNKNVHGIKMIITRSYSLKNTTCDFSVIFCMYTGQYLRSENEMLRRQLACKTKELEAEMIRRLKVELDSKKKENKSLRKENEKLRDENEYYRKTAKPPRNRRLCRYCGEYVFHDYRNCPTRRACASSEDAEGNDCDLQLQAH
;
A
#
# COMPACT_ATOMS: atom_id res chain seq x y z
N MET A 1 29.31 17.73 51.56
CA MET A 1 28.05 18.23 50.97
C MET A 1 27.42 17.11 50.15
N GLN A 2 26.30 16.56 50.64
CA GLN A 2 25.64 15.36 50.11
C GLN A 2 24.82 15.68 48.84
N GLY A 3 25.06 14.94 47.76
CA GLY A 3 24.29 15.03 46.51
C GLY A 3 22.90 14.39 46.66
N ARG A 4 21.85 15.21 46.58
CA ARG A 4 20.45 14.79 46.72
C ARG A 4 19.94 14.19 45.40
N LYS A 5 19.80 12.86 45.32
CA LYS A 5 19.15 12.17 44.20
C LYS A 5 17.63 12.43 44.23
N ARG A 6 17.06 12.94 43.13
CA ARG A 6 15.60 13.09 42.96
C ARG A 6 15.03 11.79 42.37
N LYS A 7 14.06 11.17 43.05
CA LYS A 7 13.21 10.11 42.48
C LYS A 7 12.05 10.77 41.74
N ALA A 8 11.89 10.48 40.46
CA ALA A 8 10.71 10.85 39.70
C ALA A 8 9.61 9.79 39.94
N SER A 9 8.46 10.20 40.45
CA SER A 9 7.25 9.36 40.50
C SER A 9 6.42 9.64 39.25
N MET A 10 6.20 8.62 38.41
CA MET A 10 5.25 8.72 37.30
C MET A 10 3.82 8.56 37.83
N SER A 11 2.96 9.53 37.54
CA SER A 11 1.51 9.43 37.74
C SER A 11 0.89 8.60 36.61
N PRO A 12 -0.18 7.81 36.86
CA PRO A 12 -0.83 7.02 35.81
C PRO A 12 -1.50 7.96 34.80
N SER A 13 -1.11 7.84 33.53
CA SER A 13 -1.74 8.53 32.41
C SER A 13 -3.21 8.10 32.29
N LYS A 14 -4.12 9.07 32.29
CA LYS A 14 -5.53 8.85 31.96
C LYS A 14 -5.62 8.25 30.55
N GLN A 15 -6.05 6.99 30.44
CA GLN A 15 -6.41 6.40 29.15
C GLN A 15 -7.63 7.16 28.59
N GLN A 16 -7.45 7.86 27.47
CA GLN A 16 -8.55 8.40 26.69
C GLN A 16 -9.04 7.30 25.74
N THR A 17 -10.13 6.65 26.12
CA THR A 17 -10.93 5.84 25.18
C THR A 17 -11.81 6.78 24.37
N ILE A 18 -11.46 6.99 23.11
CA ILE A 18 -12.35 7.60 22.12
C ILE A 18 -13.44 6.57 21.80
N GLY A 19 -14.57 6.67 22.50
CA GLY A 19 -15.76 5.88 22.21
C GLY A 19 -16.71 6.70 21.36
N ALA A 20 -17.06 6.20 20.17
CA ALA A 20 -18.16 6.75 19.38
C ALA A 20 -19.46 6.63 20.20
N GLU A 21 -20.11 7.77 20.45
CA GLU A 21 -21.34 7.84 21.24
C GLU A 21 -22.52 7.41 20.36
N ILE A 22 -22.93 6.14 20.47
CA ILE A 22 -24.20 5.70 19.90
C ILE A 22 -25.29 6.14 20.87
N GLN A 23 -25.97 7.26 20.55
CA GLN A 23 -27.13 7.73 21.28
C GLN A 23 -28.31 6.79 21.07
N ASN A 24 -28.46 5.80 21.93
CA ASN A 24 -29.63 4.94 21.95
C ASN A 24 -30.73 5.62 22.78
N LYS A 25 -31.65 6.32 22.10
CA LYS A 25 -32.67 7.18 22.72
C LYS A 25 -33.78 6.44 23.49
N ASN A 26 -33.78 5.11 23.54
CA ASN A 26 -34.88 4.33 24.12
C ASN A 26 -34.44 3.29 25.16
N VAL A 27 -33.38 3.54 25.94
CA VAL A 27 -33.10 2.70 27.11
C VAL A 27 -33.65 3.40 28.34
N HIS A 28 -34.93 3.14 28.66
CA HIS A 28 -35.43 3.34 30.02
C HIS A 28 -34.70 2.34 30.93
N GLY A 29 -33.51 2.70 31.36
CA GLY A 29 -32.74 1.93 32.32
C GLY A 29 -33.52 1.88 33.62
N ILE A 30 -34.07 0.71 33.96
CA ILE A 30 -34.62 0.46 35.28
C ILE A 30 -33.45 0.51 36.27
N LYS A 31 -33.28 1.68 36.89
CA LYS A 31 -32.32 1.88 37.97
C LYS A 31 -32.91 1.26 39.24
N MET A 32 -32.65 -0.02 39.49
CA MET A 32 -32.99 -0.63 40.78
C MET A 32 -32.07 -0.07 41.87
N ILE A 33 -32.58 0.92 42.61
CA ILE A 33 -32.02 1.33 43.88
C ILE A 33 -32.48 0.30 44.91
N ILE A 34 -31.59 -0.59 45.34
CA ILE A 34 -31.86 -1.49 46.47
C ILE A 34 -31.68 -0.67 47.75
N THR A 35 -32.76 -0.03 48.20
CA THR A 35 -32.82 0.56 49.55
C THR A 35 -33.01 -0.57 50.55
N ARG A 36 -31.96 -0.82 51.34
CA ARG A 36 -32.01 -1.70 52.52
C ARG A 36 -32.83 -1.02 53.61
N SER A 37 -34.13 -1.32 53.69
CA SER A 37 -34.98 -0.94 54.83
C SER A 37 -35.22 -2.15 55.74
N TYR A 38 -34.98 -1.95 57.03
CA TYR A 38 -35.17 -2.97 58.06
C TYR A 38 -36.65 -3.08 58.45
N SER A 39 -37.13 -4.32 58.55
CA SER A 39 -38.31 -4.83 59.29
C SER A 39 -39.68 -4.14 59.12
N LEU A 40 -40.55 -4.77 58.31
CA LEU A 40 -42.01 -4.82 58.54
C LEU A 40 -42.61 -6.07 57.85
N LYS A 41 -43.04 -7.05 58.66
CA LYS A 41 -44.07 -8.09 58.41
C LYS A 41 -44.12 -8.73 56.99
N ASN A 42 -43.33 -9.80 56.81
CA ASN A 42 -43.55 -11.07 56.06
C ASN A 42 -44.47 -11.17 54.81
N THR A 43 -44.67 -10.16 53.96
CA THR A 43 -45.31 -10.38 52.64
C THR A 43 -44.72 -9.59 51.46
N THR A 44 -43.92 -8.55 51.71
CA THR A 44 -43.30 -7.71 50.66
C THR A 44 -41.94 -8.23 50.17
N CYS A 45 -41.32 -9.17 50.88
CA CYS A 45 -40.05 -9.77 50.47
C CYS A 45 -40.22 -10.72 49.27
N ASP A 46 -41.36 -11.41 49.16
CA ASP A 46 -41.56 -12.42 48.13
C ASP A 46 -41.81 -11.81 46.74
N PHE A 47 -42.61 -10.76 46.63
CA PHE A 47 -42.89 -10.13 45.33
C PHE A 47 -41.65 -9.47 44.70
N SER A 48 -40.81 -8.82 45.51
CA SER A 48 -39.58 -8.18 45.02
C SER A 48 -38.53 -9.20 44.58
N VAL A 49 -38.41 -10.32 45.29
CA VAL A 49 -37.52 -11.43 44.91
C VAL A 49 -38.04 -12.10 43.63
N ILE A 50 -39.34 -12.40 43.53
CA ILE A 50 -39.94 -13.01 42.33
C ILE A 50 -39.77 -12.11 41.09
N PHE A 51 -40.02 -10.79 41.23
CA PHE A 51 -39.81 -9.83 40.15
C PHE A 51 -38.34 -9.76 39.71
N CYS A 52 -37.41 -9.75 40.67
CA CYS A 52 -35.96 -9.77 40.38
C CYS A 52 -35.53 -11.06 39.68
N MET A 53 -36.08 -12.21 40.08
CA MET A 53 -35.80 -13.49 39.43
C MET A 53 -36.34 -13.56 38.00
N TYR A 54 -37.57 -13.10 37.76
CA TYR A 54 -38.20 -13.10 36.43
C TYR A 54 -37.50 -12.12 35.47
N THR A 55 -37.24 -10.89 35.91
CA THR A 55 -36.49 -9.90 35.12
C THR A 55 -35.06 -10.38 34.83
N GLY A 56 -34.40 -10.99 35.80
CA GLY A 56 -33.09 -11.61 35.61
C GLY A 56 -33.11 -12.77 34.60
N GLN A 57 -34.15 -13.62 34.60
CA GLN A 57 -34.32 -14.68 33.60
C GLN A 57 -34.56 -14.10 32.20
N TYR A 58 -35.45 -13.13 32.08
CA TYR A 58 -35.73 -12.46 30.81
C TYR A 58 -34.46 -11.84 30.21
N LEU A 59 -33.71 -11.06 30.99
CA LEU A 59 -32.47 -10.43 30.55
C LEU A 59 -31.39 -11.45 30.17
N ARG A 60 -31.32 -12.60 30.85
CA ARG A 60 -30.39 -13.68 30.46
C ARG A 60 -30.76 -14.28 29.10
N SER A 61 -32.03 -14.58 28.88
CA SER A 61 -32.54 -15.11 27.61
C SER A 61 -32.32 -14.12 26.46
N GLU A 62 -32.58 -12.83 26.68
CA GLU A 62 -32.33 -11.78 25.70
C GLU A 62 -30.83 -11.64 25.37
N ASN A 63 -29.95 -11.63 26.38
CA ASN A 63 -28.50 -11.61 26.18
C ASN A 63 -28.00 -12.83 25.40
N GLU A 64 -28.54 -14.01 25.69
CA GLU A 64 -28.20 -15.23 24.96
C GLU A 64 -28.62 -15.14 23.49
N MET A 65 -29.84 -14.64 23.24
CA MET A 65 -30.33 -14.42 21.88
C MET A 65 -29.46 -13.42 21.12
N LEU A 66 -29.09 -12.29 21.73
CA LEU A 66 -28.23 -11.28 21.13
C LEU A 66 -26.84 -11.84 20.81
N ARG A 67 -26.28 -12.68 21.70
CA ARG A 67 -25.00 -13.37 21.44
C ARG A 67 -25.10 -14.31 20.23
N ARG A 68 -26.20 -15.06 20.11
CA ARG A 68 -26.45 -15.93 18.95
C ARG A 68 -26.58 -15.12 17.66
N GLN A 69 -27.35 -14.03 17.68
CA GLN A 69 -27.49 -13.14 16.53
C GLN A 69 -26.14 -12.54 16.12
N LEU A 70 -25.34 -12.06 17.07
CA LEU A 70 -24.02 -11.52 16.81
C LEU A 70 -23.11 -12.58 16.16
N ALA A 71 -23.09 -13.79 16.71
CA ALA A 71 -22.31 -14.90 16.15
C ALA A 71 -22.74 -15.25 14.70
N CYS A 72 -24.04 -15.26 14.42
CA CYS A 72 -24.54 -15.45 13.05
C CYS A 72 -24.11 -14.32 12.12
N LYS A 73 -24.27 -13.05 12.55
CA LYS A 73 -23.91 -11.89 11.75
C LYS A 73 -22.41 -11.80 11.46
N THR A 74 -21.57 -12.14 12.43
CA THR A 74 -20.12 -12.22 12.23
C THR A 74 -19.77 -13.23 11.14
N LYS A 75 -20.34 -14.44 11.20
CA LYS A 75 -20.12 -15.48 10.18
C LYS A 75 -20.63 -15.08 8.80
N GLU A 76 -21.79 -14.42 8.72
CA GLU A 76 -22.35 -13.91 7.47
C GLU A 76 -21.40 -12.89 6.82
N LEU A 77 -20.87 -11.95 7.60
CA LEU A 77 -19.93 -10.94 7.13
C LEU A 77 -18.60 -11.54 6.68
N GLU A 78 -18.04 -12.49 7.44
CA GLU A 78 -16.84 -13.22 7.05
C GLU A 78 -17.04 -13.97 5.73
N ALA A 79 -18.18 -14.66 5.58
CA ALA A 79 -18.50 -15.38 4.35
C ALA A 79 -18.69 -14.44 3.15
N GLU A 80 -19.31 -13.28 3.34
CA GLU A 80 -19.42 -12.25 2.30
C GLU A 80 -18.04 -11.71 1.88
N MET A 81 -17.16 -11.42 2.85
CA MET A 81 -15.80 -10.96 2.56
C MET A 81 -15.00 -12.01 1.78
N ILE A 82 -15.07 -13.28 2.20
CA ILE A 82 -14.43 -14.39 1.48
C ILE A 82 -14.98 -14.50 0.05
N ARG A 83 -16.29 -14.34 -0.16
CA ARG A 83 -16.88 -14.36 -1.51
C ARG A 83 -16.36 -13.22 -2.38
N ARG A 84 -16.29 -12.00 -1.86
CA ARG A 84 -15.75 -10.84 -2.60
C ARG A 84 -14.29 -11.05 -3.00
N LEU A 85 -13.45 -11.47 -2.06
CA LEU A 85 -12.03 -11.74 -2.31
C LEU A 85 -11.83 -12.85 -3.35
N LYS A 86 -12.68 -13.89 -3.35
CA LYS A 86 -12.62 -14.94 -4.38
C LYS A 86 -12.91 -14.39 -5.78
N VAL A 87 -13.95 -13.58 -5.93
CA VAL A 87 -14.31 -12.96 -7.21
C VAL A 87 -13.19 -12.04 -7.72
N GLU A 88 -12.62 -11.21 -6.84
CA GLU A 88 -11.49 -10.34 -7.18
C GLU A 88 -10.25 -11.15 -7.60
N LEU A 89 -9.93 -12.21 -6.86
CA LEU A 89 -8.83 -13.11 -7.18
C LEU A 89 -9.00 -13.76 -8.55
N ASP A 90 -10.20 -14.23 -8.89
CA ASP A 90 -10.47 -14.83 -10.20
C ASP A 90 -10.38 -13.83 -11.35
N SER A 91 -10.83 -12.59 -11.12
CA SER A 91 -10.65 -11.48 -12.06
C SER A 91 -9.15 -11.20 -12.29
N LYS A 92 -8.37 -11.06 -11.21
CA LYS A 92 -6.93 -10.80 -11.27
C LYS A 92 -6.14 -11.96 -11.88
N LYS A 93 -6.58 -13.21 -11.69
CA LYS A 93 -6.01 -14.37 -12.39
C LYS A 93 -6.23 -14.30 -13.90
N LYS A 94 -7.44 -13.91 -14.34
CA LYS A 94 -7.75 -13.74 -15.77
C LYS A 94 -6.91 -12.61 -16.38
N GLU A 95 -6.82 -11.46 -15.71
CA GLU A 95 -5.98 -10.32 -16.11
C GLU A 95 -4.51 -10.75 -16.25
N ASN A 96 -3.94 -11.42 -15.23
CA ASN A 96 -2.57 -11.93 -15.29
C ASN A 96 -2.34 -12.93 -16.43
N LYS A 97 -3.32 -13.80 -16.71
CA LYS A 97 -3.23 -14.74 -17.83
C LYS A 97 -3.19 -14.01 -19.18
N SER A 98 -3.99 -12.97 -19.35
CA SER A 98 -3.98 -12.14 -20.56
C SER A 98 -2.65 -11.38 -20.70
N LEU A 99 -2.18 -10.73 -19.64
CA LEU A 99 -0.91 -10.00 -19.64
C LEU A 99 0.29 -10.90 -19.91
N ARG A 100 0.28 -12.15 -19.40
CA ARG A 100 1.36 -13.11 -19.71
C ARG A 100 1.41 -13.45 -21.20
N LYS A 101 0.26 -13.65 -21.84
CA LYS A 101 0.19 -13.89 -23.29
C LYS A 101 0.65 -12.68 -24.10
N GLU A 102 0.29 -11.48 -23.68
CA GLU A 102 0.73 -10.25 -24.34
C GLU A 102 2.24 -10.04 -24.20
N ASN A 103 2.79 -10.24 -23.00
CA ASN A 103 4.24 -10.20 -22.77
C ASN A 103 4.97 -11.25 -23.61
N GLU A 104 4.41 -12.44 -23.78
CA GLU A 104 5.00 -13.47 -24.65
C GLU A 104 5.08 -13.01 -26.10
N LYS A 105 3.98 -12.47 -26.66
CA LYS A 105 3.97 -11.89 -28.01
C LYS A 105 4.99 -10.77 -28.18
N LEU A 106 5.08 -9.87 -27.20
CA LEU A 106 6.04 -8.76 -27.23
C LEU A 106 7.49 -9.25 -27.12
N ARG A 107 7.75 -10.37 -26.42
CA ARG A 107 9.07 -10.99 -26.41
C ARG A 107 9.42 -11.56 -27.78
N ASP A 108 8.49 -12.27 -28.42
CA ASP A 108 8.68 -12.83 -29.76
C ASP A 108 8.93 -11.72 -30.79
N GLU A 109 8.16 -10.64 -30.71
CA GLU A 109 8.31 -9.45 -31.57
C GLU A 109 9.65 -8.75 -31.33
N ASN A 110 10.07 -8.56 -30.08
CA ASN A 110 11.40 -8.01 -29.77
C ASN A 110 12.53 -8.92 -30.26
N GLU A 111 12.37 -10.24 -30.18
CA GLU A 111 13.35 -11.19 -30.70
C GLU A 111 13.42 -11.12 -32.23
N TYR A 112 12.28 -11.01 -32.90
CA TYR A 112 12.20 -10.80 -34.34
C TYR A 112 12.94 -9.52 -34.77
N TYR A 113 12.69 -8.40 -34.09
CA TYR A 113 13.38 -7.15 -34.38
C TYR A 113 14.88 -7.24 -34.07
N ARG A 114 15.30 -7.93 -33.01
CA ARG A 114 16.73 -8.15 -32.75
C ARG A 114 17.42 -8.94 -33.87
N LYS A 115 16.75 -9.94 -34.44
CA LYS A 115 17.29 -10.77 -35.54
C LYS A 115 17.32 -10.02 -36.88
N THR A 116 16.34 -9.17 -37.13
CA THR A 116 16.19 -8.48 -38.42
C THR A 116 16.82 -7.08 -38.43
N ALA A 117 17.13 -6.52 -37.26
CA ALA A 117 17.80 -5.23 -37.16
C ALA A 117 19.18 -5.28 -37.84
N LYS A 118 19.44 -4.29 -38.70
CA LYS A 118 20.78 -4.08 -39.23
C LYS A 118 21.71 -3.79 -38.07
N PRO A 119 22.90 -4.41 -38.01
CA PRO A 119 23.89 -4.08 -36.99
C PRO A 119 24.13 -2.57 -36.97
N PRO A 120 24.25 -1.96 -35.79
CA PRO A 120 24.64 -0.57 -35.72
C PRO A 120 25.95 -0.38 -36.48
N ARG A 121 26.02 0.66 -37.32
CA ARG A 121 27.30 1.03 -37.93
C ARG A 121 28.27 1.35 -36.80
N ASN A 122 29.47 0.82 -36.85
CA ASN A 122 30.51 1.17 -35.89
C ASN A 122 31.13 2.51 -36.29
N ARG A 123 31.34 3.39 -35.30
CA ARG A 123 32.18 4.58 -35.48
C ARG A 123 33.62 4.11 -35.69
N ARG A 124 34.33 4.75 -36.59
CA ARG A 124 35.73 4.49 -36.94
C ARG A 124 36.53 5.78 -36.83
N LEU A 125 37.77 5.69 -36.38
CA LEU A 125 38.65 6.85 -36.32
C LEU A 125 38.90 7.40 -37.73
N CYS A 126 38.51 8.65 -37.98
CA CYS A 126 38.87 9.36 -39.19
C CYS A 126 40.29 9.90 -39.05
N ARG A 127 41.20 9.48 -39.93
CA ARG A 127 42.61 9.92 -39.89
C ARG A 127 42.83 11.41 -40.18
N TYR A 128 41.81 12.11 -40.70
CA TYR A 128 41.91 13.54 -41.02
C TYR A 128 41.47 14.41 -39.84
N CYS A 129 40.25 14.20 -39.34
CA CYS A 129 39.71 15.01 -38.24
C CYS A 129 40.00 14.43 -36.85
N GLY A 130 40.65 13.27 -36.74
CA GLY A 130 41.03 12.68 -35.45
C GLY A 130 39.88 12.12 -34.61
N GLU A 131 38.63 12.19 -35.09
CA GLU A 131 37.45 11.75 -34.34
C GLU A 131 36.94 10.37 -34.77
N TYR A 132 36.35 9.62 -33.82
CA TYR A 132 35.59 8.40 -34.13
C TYR A 132 34.23 8.77 -34.72
N VAL A 133 33.99 8.47 -36.00
CA VAL A 133 32.83 8.95 -36.78
C VAL A 133 32.37 7.88 -37.79
N PHE A 134 31.26 8.11 -38.49
CA PHE A 134 30.73 7.15 -39.47
C PHE A 134 31.28 7.31 -40.89
N HIS A 135 31.92 8.43 -41.21
CA HIS A 135 32.62 8.62 -42.47
C HIS A 135 34.04 8.05 -42.40
N ASP A 136 34.70 7.85 -43.53
CA ASP A 136 36.14 7.52 -43.58
C ASP A 136 36.95 8.78 -43.87
N TYR A 137 38.27 8.61 -44.00
CA TYR A 137 39.20 9.66 -44.42
C TYR A 137 38.82 10.27 -45.78
N ARG A 138 38.41 9.45 -46.76
CA ARG A 138 38.09 9.91 -48.12
C ARG A 138 36.82 10.76 -48.15
N ASN A 139 35.86 10.40 -47.31
CA ASN A 139 34.56 11.06 -47.16
C ASN A 139 34.52 12.03 -45.97
N CYS A 140 35.68 12.44 -45.45
CA CYS A 140 35.72 13.40 -44.35
C CYS A 140 35.16 14.76 -44.81
N PRO A 141 34.10 15.27 -44.15
CA PRO A 141 33.49 16.55 -44.51
C PRO A 141 34.49 17.70 -44.41
N THR A 142 35.29 17.74 -43.33
CA THR A 142 36.33 18.75 -43.12
C THR A 142 37.38 18.72 -44.25
N ARG A 143 37.84 17.52 -44.64
CA ARG A 143 38.80 17.36 -45.75
C ARG A 143 38.23 17.81 -47.09
N ARG A 144 36.95 17.51 -47.35
CA ARG A 144 36.28 17.94 -48.58
C ARG A 144 36.05 19.45 -48.59
N ALA A 145 35.68 20.04 -47.47
CA ALA A 145 35.53 21.48 -47.33
C ALA A 145 36.85 22.22 -47.58
N CYS A 146 37.96 21.78 -46.98
CA CYS A 146 39.29 22.35 -47.21
C CYS A 146 39.79 22.19 -48.66
N ALA A 147 39.39 21.13 -49.35
CA ALA A 147 39.72 20.93 -50.77
C ALA A 147 38.82 21.73 -51.72
N SER A 148 37.70 22.28 -51.23
CA SER A 148 36.74 23.07 -52.01
C SER A 148 36.79 24.56 -51.68
N SER A 149 37.52 24.98 -50.64
CA SER A 149 37.84 26.38 -50.38
C SER A 149 39.11 26.76 -51.12
N GLU A 150 39.00 27.45 -52.26
CA GLU A 150 40.14 27.96 -53.02
C GLU A 150 40.81 29.19 -52.37
N ASP A 151 40.30 29.69 -51.23
CA ASP A 151 40.84 30.87 -50.57
C ASP A 151 40.99 30.64 -49.05
N ALA A 152 42.19 30.25 -48.61
CA ALA A 152 42.66 30.48 -47.24
C ALA A 152 44.19 30.40 -47.21
N GLU A 153 44.83 31.55 -47.41
CA GLU A 153 46.21 31.77 -46.97
C GLU A 153 46.31 31.39 -45.48
N GLY A 154 47.20 30.45 -45.18
CA GLY A 154 47.64 30.15 -43.81
C GLY A 154 46.56 29.65 -42.87
N ASN A 155 46.17 28.37 -42.96
CA ASN A 155 45.76 27.70 -41.74
C ASN A 155 46.36 26.30 -41.66
N ASP A 156 47.24 26.19 -40.68
CA ASP A 156 48.00 25.03 -40.25
C ASP A 156 47.06 23.85 -39.96
N CYS A 157 46.84 23.00 -40.97
CA CYS A 157 46.15 21.72 -40.81
C CYS A 157 47.13 20.57 -40.57
N ASP A 158 48.38 20.89 -40.20
CA ASP A 158 49.36 19.93 -39.66
C ASP A 158 49.27 19.91 -38.12
N LEU A 159 48.06 19.67 -37.60
CA LEU A 159 47.88 19.38 -36.18
C LEU A 159 48.27 17.91 -35.90
N GLN A 160 49.57 17.76 -35.65
CA GLN A 160 50.17 16.82 -34.69
C GLN A 160 49.66 15.38 -34.70
N LEU A 161 50.28 14.57 -35.55
CA LEU A 161 50.63 13.19 -35.19
C LEU A 161 51.73 13.23 -34.11
N GLN A 162 51.34 13.45 -32.85
CA GLN A 162 52.21 13.21 -31.69
C GLN A 162 51.54 12.28 -30.68
N ALA A 163 52.18 11.11 -30.52
CA ALA A 163 52.33 10.29 -29.32
C ALA A 163 51.17 10.25 -28.29
N HIS A 164 50.45 9.12 -28.24
CA HIS A 164 50.47 8.15 -27.12
C HIS A 164 49.62 6.91 -27.44
#